data_AF-A0A923Z8V3-F1
#
_entry.id   AF-A0A923Z8V3-F1
#
_cell.length_a   1.000
_cell.length_b   1.000
_cell.length_c   1.000
_cell.angle_alpha   90.00
_cell.angle_beta   90.00
_cell.angle_gamma   90.00
#
_symmetry.space_group_name_H-M   'P 1'
#
loop_
_entity.id
_entity.type
_entity.pdbx_description
1 polymer ?
#
loop_
_entity_poly.entity_id
_entity_poly.type
_entity_poly.pdbx_seq_one_letter_code
_entity_poly.pdbx_strand_id
1 'polypeptide(L)'
;LRDNWCIGFSDRYTVGVWVGNFEGDPMVGVSGTTGAAPAWRAIMLALHGTRPGGKFALPRGVERGRVAFIPAVEPVRDELFITGTALRSIRIADPVAARPRLITPTNGAVIALDPDIPAPRQRVTIIATGAQSGATLSIDQRPLPTSRDGGRLMALWAPVPGVHIVTLASDNTAFDRLQITVR
;
A
#
# COMPACT_ATOMS: atom_id res chain seq x y z
N LEU A 1 12.00 4.99 -17.81
CA LEU A 1 12.92 4.09 -17.06
C LEU A 1 14.32 4.26 -17.64
N ARG A 2 15.37 4.32 -16.82
CA ARG A 2 16.78 4.40 -17.29
C ARG A 2 17.47 3.03 -17.30
N ASP A 3 17.03 2.14 -16.41
CA ASP A 3 17.57 0.81 -16.23
C ASP A 3 16.46 -0.22 -16.25
N ASN A 4 16.68 -1.32 -16.97
CA ASN A 4 15.81 -2.48 -16.99
C ASN A 4 16.60 -3.70 -16.56
N TRP A 5 16.15 -4.36 -15.50
CA TRP A 5 16.77 -5.56 -14.98
C TRP A 5 15.82 -6.76 -15.06
N CYS A 6 16.37 -7.92 -15.38
CA CYS A 6 15.71 -9.20 -15.16
C CYS A 6 16.73 -10.17 -14.56
N ILE A 7 16.43 -10.69 -13.37
CA ILE A 7 17.29 -11.62 -12.65
C ILE A 7 16.44 -12.84 -12.28
N GLY A 8 17.00 -14.02 -12.48
CA GLY A 8 16.34 -15.28 -12.13
C GLY A 8 17.33 -16.43 -12.13
N PHE A 9 16.88 -17.56 -11.60
CA PHE A 9 17.75 -18.71 -11.37
C PHE A 9 17.02 -20.04 -11.61
N SER A 10 17.80 -21.08 -11.84
CA SER A 10 17.42 -22.48 -11.77
C SER A 10 18.28 -23.20 -10.73
N ASP A 11 18.13 -24.51 -10.62
CA ASP A 11 19.00 -25.35 -9.80
C ASP A 11 20.47 -25.35 -10.26
N ARG A 12 20.77 -24.86 -11.47
CA ARG A 12 22.11 -24.89 -12.07
C ARG A 12 22.68 -23.51 -12.45
N TYR A 13 21.82 -22.55 -12.77
CA TYR A 13 22.26 -21.26 -13.30
C TYR A 13 21.62 -20.10 -12.56
N THR A 14 22.37 -19.01 -12.41
CA THR A 14 21.84 -17.70 -12.04
C THR A 14 22.17 -16.75 -13.17
N VAL A 15 21.17 -16.06 -13.71
CA VAL A 15 21.34 -15.13 -14.82
C VAL A 15 20.74 -13.80 -14.44
N GLY A 16 21.54 -12.74 -14.55
CA GLY A 16 21.10 -11.36 -14.47
C GLY A 16 21.33 -10.67 -15.82
N VAL A 17 20.31 -9.97 -16.31
CA VAL A 17 20.39 -9.18 -17.53
C VAL A 17 20.04 -7.74 -17.20
N TRP A 18 20.90 -6.83 -17.63
CA TRP A 18 20.65 -5.41 -17.65
C TRP A 18 20.49 -4.92 -19.09
N VAL A 19 19.57 -3.99 -19.28
CA VAL A 19 19.41 -3.23 -20.52
C VAL A 19 19.24 -1.76 -20.14
N GLY A 20 20.03 -0.90 -20.77
CA GLY A 20 20.00 0.55 -20.58
C GLY A 20 20.86 1.26 -21.61
N ASN A 21 20.67 2.57 -21.72
CA ASN A 21 21.57 3.42 -22.49
C ASN A 21 22.84 3.68 -21.67
N PHE A 22 24.03 3.48 -22.25
CA PHE A 22 25.29 3.70 -21.52
C PHE A 22 25.46 5.14 -21.02
N GLU A 23 24.93 6.12 -21.76
CA GLU A 23 24.92 7.54 -21.38
C GLU A 23 23.89 7.85 -20.27
N GLY A 24 23.12 6.84 -19.84
CA GLY A 24 22.13 6.96 -18.77
C GLY A 24 20.80 7.56 -19.20
N ASP A 25 20.61 7.94 -20.47
CA ASP A 25 19.37 8.53 -20.95
C ASP A 25 18.14 7.60 -20.75
N PRO A 26 16.94 8.16 -20.48
CA PRO A 26 15.74 7.35 -20.36
C PRO A 26 15.43 6.55 -21.63
N MET A 27 15.12 5.27 -21.46
CA MET A 27 14.55 4.45 -22.54
C MET A 27 13.05 4.75 -22.68
N VAL A 28 12.60 4.91 -23.92
CA VAL A 28 11.20 5.18 -24.28
C VAL A 28 10.49 3.86 -24.61
N GLY A 29 9.35 3.59 -23.98
CA GLY A 29 8.53 2.42 -24.28
C GLY A 29 9.07 1.07 -23.80
N VAL A 30 10.12 1.06 -22.95
CA VAL A 30 10.74 -0.18 -22.45
C VAL A 30 10.58 -0.30 -20.94
N SER A 31 10.14 -1.48 -20.48
CA SER A 31 10.11 -1.90 -19.08
C SER A 31 11.02 -3.11 -18.86
N GLY A 32 11.22 -3.54 -17.61
CA GLY A 32 11.95 -4.78 -17.32
C GLY A 32 11.39 -6.01 -18.04
N THR A 33 10.06 -6.06 -18.24
CA THR A 33 9.37 -7.17 -18.91
C THR A 33 9.49 -7.14 -20.43
N THR A 34 9.63 -5.96 -21.05
CA THR A 34 9.80 -5.83 -22.52
C THR A 34 11.26 -5.65 -22.95
N GLY A 35 12.17 -5.31 -22.03
CA GLY A 35 13.60 -5.12 -22.30
C GLY A 35 14.47 -6.30 -21.87
N ALA A 36 14.72 -6.44 -20.55
CA ALA A 36 15.67 -7.42 -20.02
C ALA A 36 15.11 -8.85 -19.95
N ALA A 37 13.81 -9.02 -19.70
CA ALA A 37 13.20 -10.35 -19.54
C ALA A 37 13.23 -11.24 -20.81
N PRO A 38 13.02 -10.73 -22.04
CA PRO A 38 13.15 -11.53 -23.26
C PRO A 38 14.58 -12.07 -23.46
N ALA A 39 15.59 -11.26 -23.21
CA ALA A 39 17.00 -11.66 -23.29
C ALA A 39 17.34 -12.69 -22.20
N TRP A 40 16.91 -12.46 -20.96
CA TRP A 40 17.04 -13.42 -19.86
C TRP A 40 16.43 -14.78 -20.22
N ARG A 41 15.20 -14.79 -20.78
CA ARG A 41 14.52 -16.02 -21.20
C ARG A 41 15.29 -16.75 -22.29
N ALA A 42 15.79 -16.05 -23.30
CA ALA A 42 16.56 -16.64 -24.39
C ALA A 42 17.85 -17.29 -23.86
N ILE A 43 18.56 -16.63 -22.95
CA ILE A 43 19.77 -17.16 -22.30
C ILE A 43 19.43 -18.40 -21.48
N MET A 44 18.40 -18.35 -20.63
CA MET A 44 18.00 -19.50 -19.82
C MET A 44 17.60 -20.71 -20.68
N LEU A 45 16.85 -20.50 -21.77
CA LEU A 45 16.50 -21.57 -22.70
C LEU A 45 17.74 -22.16 -23.40
N ALA A 46 18.69 -21.32 -23.80
CA ALA A 46 19.95 -21.78 -24.40
C ALA A 46 20.81 -22.57 -23.39
N LEU A 47 20.91 -22.12 -22.14
CA LEU A 47 21.67 -22.78 -21.08
C LEU A 47 21.08 -24.14 -20.67
N HIS A 48 19.76 -24.29 -20.74
CA HIS A 48 19.07 -25.54 -20.44
C HIS A 48 18.99 -26.48 -21.64
N GLY A 49 18.92 -25.98 -22.87
CA GLY A 49 18.81 -26.80 -24.08
C GLY A 49 17.64 -27.79 -23.98
N THR A 50 17.92 -29.08 -24.10
CA THR A 50 16.93 -30.16 -23.93
C THR A 50 16.82 -30.69 -22.50
N ARG A 51 17.66 -30.20 -21.57
CA ARG A 51 17.70 -30.65 -20.17
C ARG A 51 16.89 -29.69 -19.29
N PRO A 52 15.68 -30.08 -18.84
CA PRO A 52 14.92 -29.25 -17.94
C PRO A 52 15.68 -29.03 -16.63
N GLY A 53 15.50 -27.86 -16.02
CA GLY A 53 15.99 -27.61 -14.67
C GLY A 53 15.32 -28.52 -13.64
N GLY A 54 16.04 -28.84 -12.57
CA GLY A 54 15.52 -29.56 -11.42
C GLY A 54 14.53 -28.73 -10.60
N LYS A 55 13.71 -29.41 -9.79
CA LYS A 55 12.82 -28.77 -8.82
C LYS A 55 13.57 -28.54 -7.51
N PHE A 56 13.32 -27.41 -6.86
CA PHE A 56 13.80 -27.18 -5.51
C PHE A 56 13.06 -28.07 -4.51
N ALA A 57 13.81 -28.77 -3.65
CA ALA A 57 13.24 -29.48 -2.53
C ALA A 57 12.67 -28.48 -1.51
N LEU A 58 11.60 -28.87 -0.83
CA LEU A 58 11.04 -28.04 0.24
C LEU A 58 12.05 -27.98 1.41
N PRO A 59 12.52 -26.78 1.80
CA PRO A 59 13.49 -26.67 2.89
C PRO A 59 12.91 -27.14 4.22
N ARG A 60 13.78 -27.62 5.13
CA ARG A 60 13.38 -27.90 6.51
C ARG A 60 12.88 -26.61 7.17
N GLY A 61 11.80 -26.72 7.94
CA GLY A 61 11.17 -25.55 8.59
C GLY A 61 10.26 -24.75 7.66
N VAL A 62 9.97 -25.26 6.46
CA VAL A 62 8.90 -24.76 5.60
C VAL A 62 7.78 -25.79 5.55
N GLU A 63 6.54 -25.36 5.80
CA GLU A 63 5.34 -26.18 5.75
C GLU A 63 4.38 -25.71 4.66
N ARG A 64 3.52 -26.61 4.19
CA ARG A 64 2.43 -26.28 3.27
C ARG A 64 1.14 -26.06 4.05
N GLY A 65 0.48 -24.94 3.82
CA GLY A 65 -0.78 -24.59 4.47
C GLY A 65 -1.85 -24.21 3.45
N ARG A 66 -3.08 -24.70 3.65
CA ARG A 66 -4.23 -24.28 2.85
C ARG A 66 -4.75 -22.94 3.34
N VAL A 67 -4.81 -21.96 2.44
CA VAL A 67 -5.21 -20.58 2.71
C VAL A 67 -6.59 -20.31 2.11
N ALA A 68 -7.47 -19.71 2.91
CA ALA A 68 -8.76 -19.20 2.46
C ALA A 68 -8.92 -17.72 2.83
N PHE A 69 -9.54 -16.94 1.95
CA PHE A 69 -9.92 -15.56 2.24
C PHE A 69 -11.36 -15.50 2.75
N ILE A 70 -11.63 -14.59 3.68
CA ILE A 70 -12.95 -14.37 4.28
C ILE A 70 -13.29 -12.87 4.21
N PRO A 71 -14.29 -12.46 3.41
CA PRO A 71 -15.06 -13.29 2.49
C PRO A 71 -14.18 -13.86 1.36
N ALA A 72 -14.69 -14.85 0.63
CA ALA A 72 -13.95 -15.59 -0.42
C ALA A 72 -13.71 -14.74 -1.68
N VAL A 73 -12.95 -13.65 -1.54
CA VAL A 73 -12.56 -12.74 -2.64
C VAL A 73 -11.46 -13.33 -3.52
N GLU A 74 -10.77 -14.35 -3.03
CA GLU A 74 -9.72 -15.07 -3.73
C GLU A 74 -9.94 -16.59 -3.56
N PRO A 75 -9.54 -17.40 -4.55
CA PRO A 75 -9.68 -18.84 -4.49
C PRO A 75 -8.80 -19.45 -3.40
N VAL A 76 -9.30 -20.54 -2.80
CA VAL A 76 -8.56 -21.35 -1.84
C VAL A 76 -7.35 -21.99 -2.53
N ARG A 77 -6.17 -21.88 -1.91
CA ARG A 77 -4.92 -22.41 -2.47
C ARG A 77 -3.98 -22.91 -1.37
N ASP A 78 -3.05 -23.78 -1.74
CA ASP A 78 -2.00 -24.24 -0.84
C ASP A 78 -0.77 -23.34 -1.00
N GLU A 79 -0.29 -22.73 0.09
CA GLU A 79 0.90 -21.88 0.13
C GLU A 79 1.99 -22.46 1.03
N LEU A 80 3.19 -21.92 0.91
CA LEU A 80 4.34 -22.29 1.74
C LEU A 80 4.57 -21.26 2.84
N PHE A 81 4.83 -21.74 4.06
CA PHE A 81 5.05 -20.92 5.25
C PHE A 81 6.28 -21.39 6.01
N ILE A 82 6.93 -20.49 6.71
CA ILE A 82 7.87 -20.89 7.77
C ILE A 82 7.05 -21.57 8.87
N THR A 83 7.55 -22.69 9.41
CA THR A 83 6.89 -23.42 10.49
C THR A 83 6.57 -22.49 11.65
N GLY A 84 5.30 -22.49 12.08
CA GLY A 84 4.80 -21.60 13.14
C GLY A 84 4.28 -20.25 12.67
N THR A 85 4.42 -19.88 11.39
CA THR A 85 3.92 -18.60 10.84
C THR A 85 2.75 -18.78 9.87
N ALA A 86 2.14 -19.97 9.81
CA ALA A 86 1.13 -20.27 8.81
C ALA A 86 -0.16 -19.47 9.00
N LEU A 87 -0.54 -18.70 7.97
CA LEU A 87 -1.83 -18.00 7.90
C LEU A 87 -2.82 -18.86 7.13
N ARG A 88 -3.72 -19.54 7.85
CA ARG A 88 -4.73 -20.44 7.23
C ARG A 88 -5.99 -19.73 6.77
N SER A 89 -6.31 -18.59 7.40
CA SER A 89 -7.45 -17.76 7.00
C SER A 89 -7.04 -16.29 7.01
N ILE A 90 -7.22 -15.61 5.87
CA ILE A 90 -7.04 -14.17 5.74
C ILE A 90 -8.42 -13.54 5.80
N ARG A 91 -8.74 -12.85 6.89
CA ARG A 91 -9.99 -12.11 7.02
C ARG A 91 -9.77 -10.70 6.52
N ILE A 92 -10.55 -10.28 5.55
CA ILE A 92 -10.68 -8.87 5.23
C ILE A 92 -11.32 -8.22 6.45
N ALA A 93 -10.64 -7.22 7.02
CA ALA A 93 -11.19 -6.47 8.12
C ALA A 93 -12.51 -5.83 7.66
N ASP A 94 -13.59 -6.10 8.39
CA ASP A 94 -14.84 -5.39 8.20
C ASP A 94 -14.60 -3.90 8.51
N PRO A 95 -14.78 -2.99 7.54
CA PRO A 95 -14.63 -1.56 7.79
C PRO A 95 -15.55 -1.05 8.89
N VAL A 96 -16.67 -1.73 9.18
CA VAL A 96 -17.64 -1.38 10.22
C VAL A 96 -17.23 -1.91 11.60
N ALA A 97 -16.53 -3.04 11.66
CA ALA A 97 -15.96 -3.58 12.90
C ALA A 97 -14.60 -2.96 13.27
N ALA A 98 -13.97 -2.25 12.33
CA ALA A 98 -12.76 -1.49 12.59
C ALA A 98 -13.07 -0.38 13.60
N ARG A 99 -12.29 -0.30 14.68
CA ARG A 99 -12.40 0.80 15.65
C ARG A 99 -12.30 2.15 14.91
N PRO A 100 -13.23 3.10 15.13
CA PRO A 100 -13.19 4.41 14.49
C PRO A 100 -11.84 5.07 14.75
N ARG A 101 -11.14 5.48 13.69
CA ARG A 101 -9.85 6.17 13.80
C ARG A 101 -9.58 7.11 12.64
N LEU A 102 -8.75 8.10 12.88
CA LEU A 102 -8.23 9.02 11.87
C LEU A 102 -7.11 8.31 11.08
N ILE A 103 -7.15 8.43 9.76
CA ILE A 103 -6.13 7.85 8.86
C ILE A 103 -5.37 8.93 8.07
N THR A 104 -5.98 10.09 7.87
CA THR A 104 -5.36 11.24 7.24
C THR A 104 -5.87 12.52 7.90
N PRO A 105 -5.01 13.50 8.20
CA PRO A 105 -3.55 13.37 8.31
C PRO A 105 -3.15 12.42 9.45
N THR A 106 -1.86 12.05 9.55
CA THR A 106 -1.34 11.28 10.68
C THR A 106 -1.02 12.20 11.87
N ASN A 107 -0.94 11.63 13.07
CA ASN A 107 -0.56 12.40 14.25
C ASN A 107 0.86 12.98 14.11
N GLY A 108 1.02 14.27 14.40
CA GLY A 108 2.25 15.02 14.21
C GLY A 108 2.49 15.49 12.77
N ALA A 109 1.54 15.30 11.85
CA ALA A 109 1.71 15.75 10.48
C ALA A 109 1.92 17.27 10.42
N VAL A 110 2.79 17.67 9.49
CA VAL A 110 3.08 19.07 9.24
C VAL A 110 2.68 19.43 7.82
N ILE A 111 1.80 20.43 7.71
CA ILE A 111 1.17 20.88 6.48
C ILE A 111 1.79 22.23 6.13
N ALA A 112 2.38 22.32 4.94
CA ALA A 112 2.90 23.58 4.42
C ALA A 112 1.83 24.25 3.55
N LEU A 113 1.58 25.54 3.79
CA LEU A 113 0.78 26.35 2.87
C LEU A 113 1.62 26.75 1.66
N ASP A 114 1.06 26.59 0.47
CA ASP A 114 1.73 26.94 -0.77
C ASP A 114 1.35 28.38 -1.18
N PRO A 115 2.28 29.34 -1.20
CA PRO A 115 1.97 30.73 -1.54
C PRO A 115 1.45 30.90 -2.99
N ASP A 116 1.76 29.96 -3.89
CA ASP A 116 1.33 30.02 -5.29
C ASP A 116 -0.10 29.49 -5.48
N ILE A 117 -0.64 28.77 -4.49
CA ILE A 117 -2.02 28.26 -4.53
C ILE A 117 -2.95 29.26 -3.82
N PRO A 118 -3.99 29.79 -4.50
CA PRO A 118 -4.95 30.67 -3.85
C PRO A 118 -5.58 30.03 -2.61
N ALA A 119 -5.73 30.79 -1.52
CA ALA A 119 -6.26 30.28 -0.24
C ALA A 119 -7.60 29.51 -0.37
N PRO A 120 -8.56 29.87 -1.25
CA PRO A 120 -9.77 29.08 -1.44
C PRO A 120 -9.54 27.69 -2.05
N ARG A 121 -8.38 27.43 -2.65
CA ARG A 121 -8.00 26.14 -3.26
C ARG A 121 -7.07 25.32 -2.37
N GLN A 122 -6.46 25.93 -1.37
CA GLN A 122 -5.67 25.21 -0.37
C GLN A 122 -6.62 24.45 0.57
N ARG A 123 -6.62 23.12 0.47
CA ARG A 123 -7.52 22.25 1.23
C ARG A 123 -6.78 21.04 1.77
N VAL A 124 -7.07 20.73 3.03
CA VAL A 124 -6.58 19.52 3.70
C VAL A 124 -7.74 18.55 3.80
N THR A 125 -7.56 17.35 3.26
CA THR A 125 -8.52 16.27 3.44
C THR A 125 -8.27 15.57 4.77
N ILE A 126 -9.31 15.52 5.59
CA ILE A 126 -9.33 14.72 6.81
C ILE A 126 -10.16 13.48 6.54
N ILE A 127 -9.61 12.32 6.86
CA ILE A 127 -10.24 11.03 6.59
C ILE A 127 -10.20 10.19 7.86
N ALA A 128 -11.36 9.66 8.23
CA ALA A 128 -11.52 8.63 9.23
C ALA A 128 -12.09 7.35 8.61
N THR A 129 -11.80 6.21 9.22
CA THR A 129 -12.39 4.90 8.89
C THR A 129 -12.94 4.24 10.15
N GLY A 130 -13.82 3.24 10.03
CA GLY A 130 -14.46 2.61 11.20
C GLY A 130 -15.58 3.43 11.83
N ALA A 131 -15.82 4.64 11.31
CA ALA A 131 -16.79 5.57 11.87
C ALA A 131 -18.23 5.17 11.49
N GLN A 132 -19.02 4.75 12.48
CA GLN A 132 -20.44 4.41 12.31
C GLN A 132 -21.30 5.66 12.02
N SER A 133 -22.59 5.46 11.74
CA SER A 133 -23.56 6.57 11.56
C SER A 133 -23.57 7.47 12.81
N GLY A 134 -23.63 8.79 12.63
CA GLY A 134 -23.56 9.78 13.72
C GLY A 134 -22.16 10.29 14.07
N ALA A 135 -21.09 9.64 13.59
CA ALA A 135 -19.73 10.14 13.80
C ALA A 135 -19.48 11.49 13.11
N THR A 136 -18.74 12.36 13.80
CA THR A 136 -18.39 13.72 13.38
C THR A 136 -16.88 13.94 13.39
N LEU A 137 -16.42 14.85 12.53
CA LEU A 137 -15.05 15.36 12.52
C LEU A 137 -15.05 16.81 12.98
N SER A 138 -14.08 17.17 13.80
CA SER A 138 -13.88 18.55 14.22
C SER A 138 -12.40 18.95 14.24
N ILE A 139 -12.15 20.24 14.07
CA ILE A 139 -10.84 20.87 14.29
C ILE A 139 -11.00 21.89 15.40
N ASP A 140 -10.19 21.77 16.45
CA ASP A 140 -10.23 22.65 17.61
C ASP A 140 -11.66 22.78 18.17
N GLN A 141 -12.35 21.64 18.27
CA GLN A 141 -13.76 21.52 18.68
C GLN A 141 -14.80 22.14 17.73
N ARG A 142 -14.40 22.71 16.58
CA ARG A 142 -15.32 23.21 15.55
C ARG A 142 -15.69 22.09 14.58
N PRO A 143 -16.97 21.70 14.48
CA PRO A 143 -17.42 20.66 13.56
C PRO A 143 -17.11 21.02 12.10
N LEU A 144 -16.74 20.01 11.31
CA LEU A 144 -16.56 20.14 9.88
C LEU A 144 -17.73 19.48 9.13
N PRO A 145 -18.15 20.04 7.97
CA PRO A 145 -19.02 19.33 7.05
C PRO A 145 -18.34 18.03 6.59
N THR A 146 -19.04 16.91 6.76
CA THR A 146 -18.51 15.60 6.40
C THR A 146 -19.28 14.96 5.26
N SER A 147 -18.58 14.27 4.36
CA SER A 147 -19.15 13.34 3.40
C SER A 147 -18.74 11.91 3.74
N ARG A 148 -19.47 10.93 3.20
CA ARG A 148 -19.12 9.51 3.29
C ARG A 148 -18.86 8.95 1.91
N ASP A 149 -17.77 8.22 1.79
CA ASP A 149 -17.40 7.46 0.60
C ASP A 149 -16.99 6.05 1.03
N GLY A 150 -17.88 5.09 0.78
CA GLY A 150 -17.79 3.75 1.37
C GLY A 150 -17.73 3.80 2.90
N GLY A 151 -16.82 2.99 3.49
CA GLY A 151 -16.57 2.94 4.94
C GLY A 151 -15.72 4.08 5.50
N ARG A 152 -15.59 5.21 4.78
CA ARG A 152 -14.78 6.37 5.18
C ARG A 152 -15.64 7.60 5.44
N LEU A 153 -15.29 8.35 6.47
CA LEU A 153 -15.83 9.67 6.77
C LEU A 153 -14.78 10.71 6.39
N MET A 154 -15.15 11.66 5.54
CA MET A 154 -14.24 12.64 4.95
C MET A 154 -14.68 14.05 5.27
N ALA A 155 -13.74 14.96 5.54
CA ALA A 155 -13.98 16.39 5.62
C ALA A 155 -12.91 17.15 4.83
N LEU A 156 -13.29 18.29 4.28
CA LEU A 156 -12.37 19.18 3.57
C LEU A 156 -12.20 20.46 4.38
N TRP A 157 -11.00 20.66 4.92
CA TRP A 157 -10.70 21.81 5.77
C TRP A 157 -9.86 22.85 5.03
N ALA A 158 -10.16 24.12 5.26
CA ALA A 158 -9.30 25.23 4.85
C ALA A 158 -8.28 25.50 5.96
N PRO A 159 -7.00 25.10 5.77
CA PRO A 159 -6.00 25.22 6.82
C PRO A 159 -5.69 26.68 7.16
N VAL A 160 -5.44 26.94 8.44
CA VAL A 160 -4.89 28.21 8.93
C VAL A 160 -3.57 27.92 9.63
N PRO A 161 -2.56 28.82 9.61
CA PRO A 161 -1.31 28.60 10.33
C PRO A 161 -1.54 28.38 11.83
N GLY A 162 -0.85 27.41 12.40
CA GLY A 162 -0.98 27.07 13.82
C GLY A 162 -0.92 25.58 14.13
N VAL A 163 -1.06 25.26 15.41
CA VAL A 163 -1.21 23.89 15.90
C VAL A 163 -2.69 23.60 16.09
N HIS A 164 -3.16 22.52 15.49
CA HIS A 164 -4.57 22.15 15.46
C HIS A 164 -4.79 20.74 15.97
N ILE A 165 -5.91 20.53 16.66
CA ILE A 165 -6.35 19.23 17.14
C ILE A 165 -7.51 18.74 16.28
N VAL A 166 -7.29 17.64 15.57
CA VAL A 166 -8.35 16.95 14.83
C VAL A 166 -8.96 15.90 15.75
N THR A 167 -10.29 15.88 15.87
CA THR A 167 -11.01 14.90 16.69
C THR A 167 -12.04 14.16 15.85
N LEU A 168 -12.12 12.85 16.05
CA LEU A 168 -13.20 11.97 15.60
C LEU A 168 -14.05 11.58 16.81
N ALA A 169 -15.36 11.82 16.77
CA ALA A 169 -16.26 11.55 17.90
C ALA A 169 -17.67 11.11 17.46
N SER A 170 -18.42 10.47 18.36
CA SER A 170 -19.88 10.28 18.28
C SER A 170 -20.49 10.43 19.67
N ASP A 171 -21.66 11.04 19.78
CA ASP A 171 -22.45 11.16 21.02
C ASP A 171 -21.60 11.51 22.26
N ASN A 172 -20.83 12.61 22.17
CA ASN A 172 -19.87 13.10 23.18
C ASN A 172 -18.69 12.18 23.54
N THR A 173 -18.53 11.03 22.87
CA THR A 173 -17.37 10.15 23.04
C THR A 173 -16.36 10.40 21.93
N ALA A 174 -15.16 10.85 22.30
CA ALA A 174 -14.04 10.94 21.37
C ALA A 174 -13.45 9.54 21.11
N PHE A 175 -13.43 9.12 19.84
CA PHE A 175 -12.85 7.85 19.43
C PHE A 175 -11.35 7.99 19.14
N ASP A 176 -10.95 9.10 18.53
CA ASP A 176 -9.57 9.35 18.15
C ASP A 176 -9.29 10.86 18.12
N ARG A 177 -8.04 11.21 18.39
CA ARG A 177 -7.57 12.60 18.41
C ARG A 177 -6.11 12.64 17.99
N LEU A 178 -5.80 13.59 17.11
CA LEU A 178 -4.43 13.83 16.68
C LEU A 178 -4.12 15.33 16.62
N GLN A 179 -2.84 15.64 16.68
CA GLN A 179 -2.31 16.99 16.51
C GLN A 179 -1.68 17.13 15.12
N ILE A 180 -1.94 18.25 14.46
CA ILE A 180 -1.24 18.67 13.25
C ILE A 180 -0.69 20.08 13.41
N THR A 181 0.34 20.41 12.63
CA THR A 181 0.88 21.76 12.54
C THR A 181 0.74 22.27 11.11
N VAL A 182 0.21 23.47 10.94
CA VAL A 182 0.19 24.19 9.67
C VAL A 182 1.21 25.32 9.73
N ARG A 183 2.10 25.38 8.74
CA ARG A 183 3.12 26.41 8.60
C ARG A 183 3.19 26.97 7.20
#